data_AF-A0A849DMS4-F1
#
_entry.id   AF-A0A849DMS4-F1
#
_cell.length_a   1.000
_cell.length_b   1.000
_cell.length_c   1.000
_cell.angle_alpha   90.00
_cell.angle_beta   90.00
_cell.angle_gamma   90.00
#
_symmetry.space_group_name_H-M   'P 1'
#
loop_
_entity.id
_entity.type
_entity.pdbx_description
1 polymer ?
#
loop_
_entity_poly.entity_id
_entity_poly.type
_entity_poly.pdbx_seq_one_letter_code
_entity_poly.pdbx_strand_id
1 'polypeptide(L)'
;MTLTPVFSDLDAFVRDYFVRVVERRIAVGAAGGLVWCDQWWAHPEAINRLGALWLAWETLRVSDPAMGMSIWWRDHLDPHLGALCAEDGPFARCRPGRHTPPQPLPVEPCPLEILAKLPRA
;
A
#
# COMPACT_ATOMS: atom_id res chain seq x y z
N MET A 1 -20.14 -15.78 9.29
CA MET A 1 -19.12 -15.42 10.30
C MET A 1 -18.95 -13.91 10.26
N THR A 2 -19.21 -13.22 11.37
CA THR A 2 -18.97 -11.78 11.46
C THR A 2 -17.47 -11.56 11.63
N LEU A 3 -16.87 -10.79 10.72
CA LEU A 3 -15.44 -10.48 10.77
C LEU A 3 -15.20 -9.51 11.93
N THR A 4 -14.55 -10.01 12.99
CA THR A 4 -14.04 -9.16 14.07
C THR A 4 -12.58 -8.83 13.74
N PRO A 5 -12.23 -7.57 13.44
CA PRO A 5 -10.87 -7.19 13.09
C PRO A 5 -9.88 -7.53 14.21
N VAL A 6 -8.70 -8.05 13.86
CA VAL A 6 -7.60 -8.24 14.83
C VAL A 6 -6.91 -6.90 15.11
N PHE A 7 -6.76 -6.07 14.09
CA PHE A 7 -6.23 -4.72 14.23
C PHE A 7 -7.39 -3.72 14.25
N SER A 8 -7.31 -2.71 15.12
CA SER A 8 -8.35 -1.68 15.28
C SER A 8 -8.45 -0.76 14.06
N ASP A 9 -7.31 -0.55 13.39
CA ASP A 9 -7.15 0.38 12.29
C ASP A 9 -5.90 0.02 11.46
N LEU A 10 -5.69 0.79 10.40
CA LEU A 10 -4.56 0.61 9.50
C LEU A 10 -3.21 0.89 10.18
N ASP A 11 -3.13 1.87 11.09
CA ASP A 11 -1.87 2.19 11.78
C ASP A 11 -1.41 1.02 12.65
N ALA A 12 -2.34 0.43 13.40
CA ALA A 12 -2.11 -0.79 14.18
C ALA A 12 -1.65 -1.95 13.29
N PHE A 13 -2.34 -2.21 12.18
CA PHE A 13 -1.91 -3.25 11.24
C PHE A 13 -0.49 -3.01 10.72
N VAL A 14 -0.16 -1.78 10.35
CA VAL A 14 1.16 -1.46 9.80
C VAL A 14 2.25 -1.61 10.86
N ARG A 15 2.07 -1.01 12.04
CA ARG A 15 3.08 -0.97 13.12
C ARG A 15 3.26 -2.30 13.83
N ASP A 16 2.17 -3.03 14.05
CA ASP A 16 2.17 -4.21 14.91
C ASP A 16 2.27 -5.52 14.13
N TYR A 17 2.02 -5.50 12.81
CA TYR A 17 2.18 -6.68 11.95
C TYR A 17 3.06 -6.41 10.74
N PHE A 18 2.63 -5.54 9.82
CA PHE A 18 3.26 -5.41 8.50
C PHE A 18 4.77 -5.19 8.57
N VAL A 19 5.23 -4.15 9.28
CA VAL A 19 6.67 -3.82 9.36
C VAL A 19 7.48 -4.83 10.17
N ARG A 20 6.82 -5.74 10.90
CA ARG A 20 7.46 -6.80 11.68
C ARG A 20 7.60 -8.11 10.92
N VAL A 21 6.71 -8.37 9.95
CA VAL A 21 6.72 -9.60 9.14
C VAL A 21 7.35 -9.42 7.76
N VAL A 22 7.38 -8.19 7.23
CA VAL A 22 7.99 -7.88 5.94
C VAL A 22 9.48 -7.63 6.11
N GLU A 23 10.29 -8.67 5.87
CA GLU A 23 11.75 -8.64 6.06
C GLU A 23 12.52 -8.29 4.78
N ARG A 24 11.90 -7.53 3.86
CA ARG A 24 12.59 -7.14 2.62
C ARG A 24 13.80 -6.26 2.95
N ARG A 25 14.88 -6.45 2.21
CA ARG A 25 16.08 -5.60 2.33
C ARG A 25 15.75 -4.17 1.92
N ILE A 26 15.66 -3.29 2.91
CA ILE A 26 15.47 -1.85 2.71
C ILE A 26 16.81 -1.19 2.38
N ALA A 27 16.79 -0.22 1.46
CA ALA A 27 17.96 0.58 1.11
C ALA A 27 18.44 1.39 2.32
N VAL A 28 19.72 1.26 2.66
CA VAL A 28 20.40 2.08 3.68
C VAL A 28 21.58 2.76 3.00
N GLY A 29 21.50 4.09 2.83
CA GLY A 29 22.53 4.87 2.13
C GLY A 29 22.63 4.51 0.64
N ALA A 30 23.86 4.34 0.13
CA ALA A 30 24.12 4.01 -1.28
C ALA A 30 23.99 2.51 -1.59
N ALA A 31 23.78 1.66 -0.58
CA ALA A 31 23.59 0.23 -0.78
C ALA A 31 22.18 -0.04 -1.34
N GLY A 32 22.08 -0.78 -2.45
CA GLY A 32 20.81 -1.06 -3.11
C GLY A 32 19.78 -1.78 -2.23
N GLY A 33 18.50 -1.65 -2.51
CA GLY A 33 17.41 -2.21 -1.73
C GLY A 33 16.11 -1.49 -2.01
N LEU A 34 15.03 -1.92 -1.37
CA LEU A 34 13.73 -1.25 -1.49
C LEU A 34 13.73 0.08 -0.74
N VAL A 35 13.12 1.11 -1.31
CA VAL A 35 12.92 2.37 -0.59
C VAL A 35 11.63 2.28 0.22
N TRP A 36 11.75 2.39 1.53
CA TRP A 36 10.61 2.48 2.45
C TRP A 36 10.56 3.87 3.10
N CYS A 37 9.38 4.49 3.10
CA CYS A 37 9.13 5.74 3.81
C CYS A 37 8.53 5.44 5.19
N ASP A 38 9.19 5.86 6.27
CA ASP A 38 8.69 5.73 7.64
C ASP A 38 7.42 6.55 7.86
N GLN A 39 7.28 7.69 7.17
CA GLN A 39 6.07 8.50 7.10
C GLN A 39 5.12 8.01 5.98
N TRP A 40 4.87 6.70 5.90
CA TRP A 40 4.02 6.11 4.85
C TRP A 40 2.62 6.75 4.79
N TRP A 41 2.07 7.19 5.92
CA TRP A 41 0.79 7.88 6.03
C TRP A 41 0.77 9.26 5.35
N ALA A 42 1.92 9.81 4.98
CA ALA A 42 2.00 11.06 4.22
C ALA A 42 1.92 10.83 2.69
N HIS A 43 1.75 9.58 2.24
CA HIS A 43 1.57 9.21 0.84
C HIS A 43 0.15 8.66 0.61
N PRO A 44 -0.76 9.40 -0.07
CA PRO A 44 -2.13 8.95 -0.29
C PRO A 44 -2.23 7.60 -1.00
N GLU A 45 -1.34 7.33 -1.96
CA GLU A 45 -1.27 6.03 -2.62
C GLU A 45 -0.86 4.91 -1.64
N ALA A 46 0.05 5.20 -0.70
CA ALA A 46 0.45 4.21 0.29
C ALA A 46 -0.65 3.89 1.28
N ILE A 47 -1.42 4.89 1.73
CA ILE A 47 -2.62 4.66 2.57
C ILE A 47 -3.57 3.68 1.87
N ASN A 48 -3.88 3.91 0.59
CA ASN A 48 -4.82 3.08 -0.15
C ASN A 48 -4.29 1.65 -0.34
N ARG A 49 -3.02 1.49 -0.72
CA ARG A 49 -2.42 0.16 -0.91
C ARG A 49 -2.29 -0.60 0.40
N LEU A 50 -1.81 0.02 1.48
CA LEU A 50 -1.69 -0.63 2.79
C LEU A 50 -3.08 -0.92 3.38
N GLY A 51 -4.06 -0.04 3.15
CA GLY A 51 -5.47 -0.28 3.51
C GLY A 51 -6.05 -1.52 2.82
N ALA A 52 -5.83 -1.66 1.51
CA ALA A 52 -6.23 -2.84 0.76
C ALA A 52 -5.56 -4.12 1.30
N LEU A 53 -4.26 -4.04 1.64
CA LEU A 53 -3.52 -5.15 2.25
C LEU A 53 -4.08 -5.57 3.60
N TRP A 54 -4.40 -4.61 4.46
CA TRP A 54 -5.00 -4.86 5.76
C TRP A 54 -6.37 -5.56 5.62
N LEU A 55 -7.26 -5.01 4.79
CA LEU A 55 -8.59 -5.58 4.59
C LEU A 55 -8.53 -6.99 3.95
N ALA A 56 -7.61 -7.21 3.01
CA ALA A 56 -7.37 -8.54 2.44
C ALA A 56 -6.86 -9.51 3.50
N TRP A 57 -5.93 -9.09 4.36
CA TRP A 57 -5.39 -9.92 5.45
C TRP A 57 -6.49 -10.34 6.44
N GLU A 58 -7.28 -9.36 6.90
CA GLU A 58 -8.39 -9.57 7.83
C GLU A 58 -9.46 -10.50 7.26
N THR A 59 -9.74 -10.39 5.96
CA THR A 59 -10.70 -11.24 5.27
C THR A 59 -10.16 -12.66 5.11
N LEU A 60 -8.98 -12.81 4.51
CA LEU A 60 -8.43 -14.11 4.12
C LEU A 60 -8.11 -14.99 5.32
N ARG A 61 -7.66 -14.43 6.44
CA ARG A 61 -7.41 -15.22 7.67
C ARG A 61 -8.67 -15.89 8.22
N VAL A 62 -9.85 -15.30 7.96
CA VAL A 62 -11.15 -15.79 8.46
C VAL A 62 -11.84 -16.66 7.43
N SER A 63 -11.86 -16.22 6.16
CA SER A 63 -12.58 -16.91 5.10
C SER A 63 -11.88 -18.17 4.59
N ASP A 64 -10.55 -18.22 4.69
CA ASP A 64 -9.75 -19.37 4.26
C ASP A 64 -8.55 -19.59 5.22
N PRO A 65 -8.76 -20.25 6.37
CA PRO A 65 -7.68 -20.49 7.33
C PRO A 65 -6.56 -21.41 6.80
N ALA A 66 -6.81 -22.19 5.74
CA ALA A 66 -5.85 -23.15 5.22
C ALA A 66 -4.91 -22.50 4.20
N MET A 67 -5.43 -21.71 3.26
CA MET A 67 -4.66 -21.14 2.15
C MET A 67 -4.64 -19.60 2.14
N GLY A 68 -5.47 -18.95 2.95
CA GLY A 68 -5.65 -17.50 2.93
C GLY A 68 -4.36 -16.70 3.11
N MET A 69 -3.42 -17.19 3.92
CA MET A 69 -2.11 -16.53 4.06
C MET A 69 -1.22 -16.71 2.84
N SER A 70 -1.22 -17.89 2.20
CA SER A 70 -0.50 -18.06 0.94
C SER A 70 -1.07 -17.15 -0.15
N ILE A 71 -2.39 -16.98 -0.20
CA ILE A 71 -3.07 -16.08 -1.13
C ILE A 71 -2.72 -14.62 -0.81
N TRP A 72 -2.77 -14.24 0.47
CA TRP A 72 -2.44 -12.89 0.90
C TRP A 72 -1.02 -12.47 0.49
N TRP A 73 -0.03 -13.34 0.69
CA TRP A 73 1.35 -13.06 0.26
C TRP A 73 1.46 -12.90 -1.26
N ARG A 74 1.00 -13.90 -2.01
CA ARG A 74 1.17 -14.00 -3.46
C ARG A 74 0.37 -12.97 -4.24
N ASP A 75 -0.91 -12.82 -3.90
CA ASP A 75 -1.87 -12.06 -4.72
C ASP A 75 -2.06 -10.62 -4.23
N HIS A 76 -1.72 -10.34 -2.96
CA HIS A 76 -1.91 -9.01 -2.37
C HIS A 76 -0.59 -8.36 -1.97
N LEU A 77 0.15 -8.94 -1.02
CA LEU A 77 1.33 -8.30 -0.44
C LEU A 77 2.41 -8.05 -1.48
N ASP A 78 2.85 -9.08 -2.19
CA ASP A 78 3.99 -8.94 -3.11
C ASP A 78 3.74 -7.91 -4.22
N PRO A 79 2.58 -7.89 -4.91
CA PRO A 79 2.27 -6.85 -5.90
C PRO A 79 2.21 -5.44 -5.31
N HIS A 80 1.55 -5.26 -4.15
CA HIS A 80 1.43 -3.93 -3.55
C HIS A 80 2.77 -3.42 -2.99
N LEU A 81 3.55 -4.29 -2.35
CA LEU A 81 4.88 -3.93 -1.83
C LEU A 81 5.84 -3.61 -2.97
N GLY A 82 5.80 -4.39 -4.05
CA GLY A 82 6.58 -4.13 -5.26
C GLY A 82 6.29 -2.76 -5.83
N ALA A 83 5.02 -2.40 -5.97
CA ALA A 83 4.63 -1.08 -6.47
C ALA A 83 4.98 0.07 -5.50
N LEU A 84 4.81 -0.12 -4.19
CA LEU A 84 5.18 0.89 -3.17
C LEU A 84 6.66 1.26 -3.25
N CYS A 85 7.50 0.24 -3.43
CA CYS A 85 8.95 0.36 -3.35
C CYS A 85 9.64 0.38 -4.73
N ALA A 86 8.88 0.46 -5.82
CA ALA A 86 9.41 0.55 -7.17
C ALA A 86 10.24 1.84 -7.37
N GLU A 87 11.10 1.85 -8.39
CA GLU A 87 11.93 3.03 -8.73
C GLU A 87 11.10 4.25 -9.14
N ASP A 88 9.88 4.03 -9.63
CA ASP A 88 8.86 5.02 -9.96
C ASP A 88 7.69 5.04 -8.95
N GLY A 89 7.80 4.26 -7.87
CA GLY A 89 6.79 4.11 -6.85
C GLY A 89 6.64 5.33 -5.93
N PRO A 90 5.59 5.37 -5.09
CA PRO A 90 5.31 6.51 -4.21
C PRO A 90 6.42 6.81 -3.20
N PHE A 91 7.25 5.82 -2.86
CA PHE A 91 8.39 6.00 -1.96
C PHE A 91 9.70 6.34 -2.66
N ALA A 92 9.79 6.29 -4.00
CA ALA A 92 11.04 6.39 -4.75
C ALA A 92 11.90 7.63 -4.43
N ARG A 93 11.26 8.77 -4.14
CA ARG A 93 11.95 10.03 -3.79
C ARG A 93 12.32 10.14 -2.31
N CYS A 94 11.81 9.25 -1.46
CA CYS A 94 12.16 9.22 -0.04
C CYS A 94 13.53 8.57 0.16
N ARG A 95 14.11 8.81 1.33
CA ARG A 95 15.33 8.17 1.81
C ARG A 95 15.13 7.80 3.29
N PRO A 96 15.94 6.91 3.87
CA PRO A 96 15.86 6.62 5.30
C PRO A 96 15.92 7.91 6.13
N GLY A 97 14.89 8.14 6.97
CA GLY A 97 14.74 9.34 7.79
C GLY A 97 14.46 10.65 7.03
N ARG A 98 14.16 10.58 5.73
CA ARG A 98 13.86 11.75 4.90
C ARG A 98 12.69 11.50 3.95
N HIS A 99 11.51 11.96 4.37
CA HIS A 99 10.31 12.01 3.55
C HIS A 99 10.40 13.10 2.47
N THR A 100 9.83 12.81 1.30
CA THR A 100 9.58 13.79 0.24
C THR A 100 8.08 13.78 -0.08
N PRO A 101 7.36 14.91 0.09
CA PRO A 101 5.93 14.97 -0.18
C PRO A 101 5.58 14.54 -1.61
N PRO A 102 4.48 13.78 -1.79
CA PRO A 102 3.98 13.46 -3.11
C PRO A 102 3.48 14.73 -3.82
N GLN A 103 3.51 14.71 -5.15
CA GLN A 103 2.86 15.72 -5.97
C GLN A 103 1.67 15.05 -6.66
N PRO A 104 0.50 15.70 -6.72
CA PRO A 104 -0.61 15.19 -7.51
C PRO A 104 -0.21 14.97 -8.96
N LEU A 105 -0.80 13.97 -9.61
CA LEU A 105 -0.65 13.81 -11.04
C LEU A 105 -1.22 15.05 -11.75
N PRO A 106 -0.53 15.55 -12.80
CA PRO A 106 -1.05 16.67 -13.58
C PRO A 106 -2.35 16.22 -14.27
N VAL A 107 -3.36 17.08 -14.20
CA VAL A 107 -4.66 16.82 -14.82
C VAL A 107 -5.25 18.13 -15.31
N GLU A 108 -5.81 18.11 -16.51
CA GLU A 108 -6.67 19.18 -17.00
C GLU A 108 -8.15 18.77 -16.84
N PRO A 109 -9.06 19.71 -16.59
CA PRO A 109 -10.49 19.40 -16.53
C PRO A 109 -10.96 18.70 -17.81
N CYS A 110 -11.74 17.63 -17.65
CA CYS A 110 -12.33 16.93 -18.80
C CYS A 110 -13.33 17.88 -19.51
N PRO A 111 -13.23 18.08 -20.84
CA PRO A 111 -14.17 18.92 -21.58
C PRO A 111 -15.63 18.45 -21.42
N LEU A 112 -16.57 19.39 -21.30
CA LEU A 112 -17.98 19.09 -21.02
C LEU A 112 -18.63 18.21 -22.09
N GLU A 113 -18.24 18.38 -23.35
CA GLU A 113 -18.72 17.58 -24.48
C GLU A 113 -18.25 16.12 -24.43
N ILE A 114 -17.14 15.85 -23.74
CA ILE A 114 -16.68 14.49 -23.46
C ILE A 114 -17.44 13.94 -22.26
N LEU A 115 -17.57 14.72 -21.18
CA LEU A 115 -18.33 14.33 -19.99
C LEU A 115 -19.79 13.95 -20.31
N ALA A 116 -20.43 14.67 -21.23
CA ALA A 116 -21.80 14.39 -21.66
C ALA A 116 -21.98 13.02 -22.34
N LYS A 117 -20.91 12.40 -22.84
CA LYS A 117 -20.91 11.08 -23.47
C LYS A 117 -20.65 9.94 -22.49
N LEU A 118 -20.21 10.24 -21.27
CA LEU A 118 -19.89 9.22 -20.27
C LEU A 118 -21.17 8.69 -19.59
N PRO A 119 -21.19 7.41 -19.17
CA PRO A 119 -22.28 6.88 -18.37
C PRO A 119 -22.40 7.70 -17.08
N ARG A 120 -23.64 8.05 -16.71
CA ARG A 120 -23.88 8.61 -15.38
C ARG A 120 -23.92 7.45 -14.38
N ALA A 121 -23.25 7.64 -13.24
CA ALA A 121 -23.34 6.75 -12.09
C ALA A 121 -24.72 6.83 -11.43
#